data_AF-A0A095A982-F1
#
_entry.id   AF-A0A095A982-F1
#
_cell.length_a   1.000
_cell.length_b   1.000
_cell.length_c   1.000
_cell.angle_alpha   90.00
_cell.angle_beta   90.00
_cell.angle_gamma   90.00
#
_symmetry.space_group_name_H-M   'P 1'
#
loop_
_entity.id
_entity.type
_entity.pdbx_description
1 polymer ?
#
loop_
_entity_poly.entity_id
_entity_poly.type
_entity_poly.pdbx_seq_one_letter_code
_entity_poly.pdbx_strand_id
1 'polypeptide(L)'
;HIRCENLARARDVYAEALSSVSTVRDFTQVFDAYAEFEESMAKAKMAALEQSDVTEDDELDVELYLARLESLMDRRPLLLNSVLLRQNPHNVADWLKRVELLKSQGAREQIAAFMEGITSVDPAKATAGRPSSLWTGLSRLYEEHGQLNDARVVLEKATGVAFMHVEDLAAVWCEWAEMEMR
;
A
#
# COMPACT_ATOMS: atom_id res chain seq x y z
N HIS A 1 10.06 4.98 33.56
CA HIS A 1 9.95 3.59 33.05
C HIS A 1 8.52 3.14 32.82
N ILE A 2 7.62 3.13 33.83
CA ILE A 2 6.22 2.63 33.68
C ILE A 2 5.40 3.39 32.61
N ARG A 3 5.63 4.71 32.42
CA ARG A 3 4.95 5.49 31.36
C ARG A 3 5.44 5.15 29.94
N CYS A 4 6.74 4.93 29.74
CA CYS A 4 7.31 4.63 28.42
C CYS A 4 6.89 3.25 27.91
N GLU A 5 6.84 2.25 28.80
CA GLU A 5 6.34 0.90 28.46
C GLU A 5 4.88 0.94 28.00
N ASN A 6 4.06 1.81 28.59
CA ASN A 6 2.66 1.94 28.22
C ASN A 6 2.48 2.66 26.87
N LEU A 7 3.39 3.57 26.50
CA LEU A 7 3.35 4.27 25.19
C LEU A 7 3.70 3.33 24.04
N ALA A 8 4.75 2.52 24.20
CA ALA A 8 5.11 1.51 23.20
C ALA A 8 3.95 0.52 23.01
N ARG A 9 3.38 0.03 24.12
CA ARG A 9 2.23 -0.87 24.09
C ARG A 9 0.99 -0.24 23.44
N ALA A 10 0.72 1.03 23.69
CA ALA A 10 -0.41 1.73 23.05
C ALA A 10 -0.23 1.78 21.52
N ARG A 11 0.98 2.08 21.04
CA ARG A 11 1.30 2.05 19.60
C ARG A 11 1.11 0.68 18.99
N ASP A 12 1.58 -0.37 19.67
CA ASP A 12 1.43 -1.75 19.21
C ASP A 12 -0.06 -2.11 19.03
N VAL A 13 -0.91 -1.72 20.00
CA VAL A 13 -2.36 -1.92 19.93
C VAL A 13 -2.99 -1.16 18.76
N TYR A 14 -2.60 0.10 18.53
CA TYR A 14 -3.09 0.85 17.37
C TYR A 14 -2.64 0.22 16.05
N ALA A 15 -1.38 -0.21 15.95
CA ALA A 15 -0.85 -0.86 14.75
C ALA A 15 -1.58 -2.18 14.45
N GLU A 16 -1.82 -2.99 15.49
CA GLU A 16 -2.59 -4.23 15.37
C GLU A 16 -4.04 -3.95 14.94
N ALA A 17 -4.68 -2.94 15.53
CA ALA A 17 -6.02 -2.52 15.14
C ALA A 17 -6.07 -2.07 13.66
N LEU A 18 -5.13 -1.24 13.19
CA LEU A 18 -5.07 -0.81 11.80
C LEU A 18 -4.88 -1.99 10.82
N SER A 19 -4.17 -3.03 11.24
CA SER A 19 -3.96 -4.23 10.43
C SER A 19 -5.19 -5.15 10.34
N SER A 20 -5.99 -5.21 11.41
CA SER A 20 -7.12 -6.15 11.55
C SER A 20 -8.46 -5.61 11.06
N VAL A 21 -8.61 -4.29 11.01
CA VAL A 21 -9.87 -3.65 10.63
C VAL A 21 -10.26 -3.96 9.18
N SER A 22 -11.54 -4.28 8.97
CA SER A 22 -12.12 -4.62 7.66
C SER A 22 -13.01 -3.53 7.08
N THR A 23 -13.35 -2.45 7.81
CA THR A 23 -14.19 -1.37 7.28
C THR A 23 -13.48 -0.03 7.22
N VAL A 24 -13.78 0.77 6.20
CA VAL A 24 -13.23 2.13 6.05
C VAL A 24 -13.63 3.02 7.23
N ARG A 25 -14.84 2.82 7.77
CA ARG A 25 -15.32 3.57 8.95
C ARG A 25 -14.47 3.27 10.17
N ASP A 26 -14.32 1.99 10.50
CA ASP A 26 -13.54 1.58 11.68
C ASP A 26 -12.06 1.96 11.49
N PHE A 27 -11.55 1.89 10.25
CA PHE A 27 -10.18 2.29 9.94
C PHE A 27 -9.98 3.77 10.22
N THR A 28 -10.92 4.61 9.77
CA THR A 28 -10.87 6.06 9.98
C THR A 28 -10.89 6.37 11.48
N GLN A 29 -11.77 5.72 12.25
CA GLN A 29 -11.84 5.91 13.70
C GLN A 29 -10.53 5.53 14.41
N VAL A 30 -9.96 4.36 14.08
CA VAL A 30 -8.69 3.92 14.69
C VAL A 30 -7.52 4.79 14.25
N PHE A 31 -7.46 5.17 12.97
CA PHE A 31 -6.39 5.98 12.42
C PHE A 31 -6.40 7.38 13.01
N ASP A 32 -7.57 8.04 13.05
CA ASP A 32 -7.69 9.38 13.60
C ASP A 32 -7.36 9.37 15.11
N ALA A 33 -7.82 8.36 15.86
CA ALA A 33 -7.44 8.19 17.26
C ALA A 33 -5.93 7.97 17.46
N TYR A 34 -5.27 7.23 16.56
CA TYR A 34 -3.82 7.03 16.62
C TYR A 34 -3.04 8.30 16.27
N ALA A 35 -3.48 9.05 15.25
CA ALA A 35 -2.90 10.32 14.88
C ALA A 35 -3.04 11.36 16.01
N GLU A 36 -4.24 11.47 16.62
CA GLU A 36 -4.48 12.33 17.78
C GLU A 36 -3.59 11.93 18.97
N PHE A 37 -3.38 10.64 19.19
CA PHE A 37 -2.47 10.16 20.23
C PHE A 37 -1.03 10.63 19.97
N GLU A 38 -0.46 10.40 18.79
CA GLU A 38 0.90 10.86 18.46
C GLU A 38 1.03 12.38 18.48
N GLU A 39 0.02 13.10 18.00
CA GLU A 39 -0.01 14.57 18.04
C GLU A 39 -0.06 15.08 19.49
N SER A 40 -0.85 14.46 20.37
CA SER A 40 -0.93 14.82 21.78
C SER A 40 0.40 14.60 22.50
N MET A 41 1.15 13.56 22.12
CA MET A 41 2.48 13.27 22.64
C MET A 41 3.50 14.31 22.21
N ALA A 42 3.51 14.68 20.92
CA ALA A 42 4.35 15.73 20.39
C ALA A 42 4.06 17.08 21.08
N LYS A 43 2.78 17.45 21.18
CA LYS A 43 2.33 18.68 21.87
C LYS A 43 2.72 18.71 23.34
N ALA A 44 2.54 17.60 24.07
CA ALA A 44 2.92 17.52 25.47
C ALA A 44 4.42 17.69 25.69
N LYS A 45 5.25 17.16 24.79
CA LYS A 45 6.71 17.32 24.85
C LYS A 45 7.14 18.75 24.49
N MET A 46 6.52 19.37 23.47
CA MET A 46 6.74 20.79 23.16
C MET A 46 6.36 21.72 24.31
N ALA A 47 5.20 21.49 24.94
CA ALA A 47 4.76 22.31 26.08
C ALA A 47 5.66 22.16 27.32
N ALA A 48 6.32 21.00 27.49
CA ALA A 48 7.31 20.79 28.54
C ALA A 48 8.59 21.60 28.27
N LEU A 49 9.01 21.66 26.99
CA LEU A 49 10.17 22.47 26.56
C LEU A 49 9.98 23.97 26.81
N GLU A 50 8.76 24.49 26.66
CA GLU A 50 8.47 25.91 26.94
C GLU A 50 8.62 26.29 28.43
N GLN A 51 8.61 25.32 29.34
CA GLN A 51 8.61 25.53 30.80
C GLN A 51 9.97 25.26 31.47
N SER A 52 10.93 24.69 30.74
CA SER A 52 12.26 24.34 31.24
C SER A 52 13.36 24.88 30.32
N ASP A 53 14.60 24.86 30.80
CA ASP A 53 15.74 25.14 29.92
C ASP A 53 15.83 24.02 28.88
N VAL A 54 15.85 24.38 27.59
CA VAL A 54 15.77 23.44 26.48
C VAL A 54 17.13 22.75 26.31
N THR A 55 17.15 21.41 26.33
CA THR A 55 18.34 20.63 26.00
C THR A 55 18.26 20.13 24.57
N GLU A 56 19.42 19.90 23.93
CA GLU A 56 19.48 19.29 22.59
C GLU A 56 18.76 17.92 22.54
N ASP A 57 18.82 17.14 23.63
CA ASP A 57 18.12 15.85 23.74
C ASP A 57 16.60 16.02 23.70
N ASP A 58 16.07 17.08 24.30
CA ASP A 58 14.63 17.33 24.30
C ASP A 58 14.12 17.83 22.93
N GLU A 59 14.93 18.60 22.19
CA GLU A 59 14.63 18.98 20.81
C GLU A 59 14.60 17.75 19.90
N LEU A 60 15.59 16.85 20.04
CA LEU A 60 15.67 15.60 19.29
C LEU A 60 14.45 14.70 19.57
N ASP A 61 13.99 14.64 20.81
CA ASP A 61 12.78 13.90 21.18
C ASP A 61 11.54 14.43 20.43
N VAL A 62 11.38 15.75 20.33
CA VAL A 62 10.25 16.37 19.60
C VAL A 62 10.33 16.06 18.12
N GLU A 63 11.50 16.21 17.50
CA GLU A 63 11.72 15.84 16.10
C GLU A 63 11.37 14.36 15.85
N LEU A 64 11.73 13.47 16.77
CA LEU A 64 11.39 12.05 16.67
C LEU A 64 9.87 11.82 16.69
N TYR A 65 9.10 12.53 17.53
CA TYR A 65 7.64 12.42 17.53
C TYR A 65 7.02 12.99 16.25
N LEU A 66 7.52 14.12 15.75
CA LEU A 66 7.05 14.71 14.50
C LEU A 66 7.33 13.81 13.30
N ALA A 67 8.55 13.29 13.18
CA ALA A 67 8.93 12.37 12.11
C ALA A 67 8.08 11.09 12.12
N ARG A 68 7.70 10.60 13.32
CA ARG A 68 6.77 9.47 13.45
C ARG A 68 5.37 9.82 12.95
N LEU A 69 4.83 10.97 13.35
CA LEU A 69 3.52 11.43 12.91
C LEU A 69 3.50 11.60 11.38
N GLU A 70 4.52 12.22 10.80
CA GLU A 70 4.69 12.34 9.34
C GLU A 70 4.70 10.96 8.67
N SER A 71 5.50 10.03 9.19
CA SER A 71 5.54 8.67 8.65
C SER A 71 4.20 7.93 8.72
N LEU A 72 3.39 8.20 9.75
CA LEU A 72 2.04 7.64 9.88
C LEU A 72 1.10 8.25 8.82
N MET A 73 1.18 9.57 8.63
CA MET A 73 0.39 10.29 7.64
C MET A 73 0.72 9.84 6.21
N ASP A 74 2.00 9.64 5.89
CA ASP A 74 2.46 9.14 4.60
C ASP A 74 1.98 7.71 4.32
N ARG A 75 1.81 6.89 5.36
CA ARG A 75 1.31 5.51 5.25
C ARG A 75 -0.21 5.44 5.12
N ARG A 76 -0.95 6.50 5.45
CA ARG A 76 -2.43 6.51 5.43
C ARG A 76 -3.02 5.98 4.11
N PRO A 77 -2.56 6.40 2.91
CA PRO A 77 -3.12 5.92 1.66
C PRO A 77 -2.95 4.42 1.45
N LEU A 78 -1.79 3.86 1.82
CA LEU A 78 -1.49 2.42 1.70
C LEU A 78 -2.30 1.59 2.71
N LEU A 79 -2.44 2.08 3.94
CA LEU A 79 -3.24 1.41 4.97
C LEU A 79 -4.72 1.40 4.58
N LEU A 80 -5.26 2.53 4.10
CA LEU A 80 -6.63 2.62 3.60
C LEU A 80 -6.85 1.68 2.41
N ASN A 81 -5.93 1.67 1.44
CA ASN A 81 -5.99 0.75 0.31
C ASN A 81 -6.00 -0.72 0.75
N SER A 82 -5.23 -1.08 1.78
CA SER A 82 -5.23 -2.43 2.34
C SER A 82 -6.60 -2.81 2.93
N VAL A 83 -7.32 -1.86 3.55
CA VAL A 83 -8.69 -2.09 4.03
C VAL A 83 -9.66 -2.30 2.86
N LEU A 84 -9.57 -1.49 1.80
CA LEU A 84 -10.42 -1.64 0.61
C LEU A 84 -10.22 -3.01 -0.05
N LEU A 85 -8.97 -3.46 -0.17
CA LEU A 85 -8.66 -4.78 -0.72
C LEU A 85 -9.12 -5.94 0.19
N ARG A 86 -9.12 -5.76 1.51
CA ARG A 86 -9.75 -6.73 2.43
C ARG A 86 -11.27 -6.81 2.25
N GLN A 87 -11.92 -5.69 1.94
CA GLN A 87 -13.37 -5.67 1.66
C GLN A 87 -13.70 -6.36 0.33
N ASN A 88 -12.91 -6.08 -0.71
CA ASN A 88 -13.11 -6.64 -2.03
C ASN A 88 -11.76 -6.96 -2.70
N PRO A 89 -11.25 -8.20 -2.51
CA PRO A 89 -10.00 -8.63 -3.13
C PRO A 89 -10.05 -8.68 -4.66
N HIS A 90 -11.25 -8.69 -5.25
CA HIS A 90 -11.47 -8.77 -6.70
C HIS A 90 -11.59 -7.40 -7.37
N ASN A 91 -11.39 -6.30 -6.63
CA ASN A 91 -11.38 -4.95 -7.20
C ASN A 91 -10.05 -4.65 -7.90
N VAL A 92 -10.08 -4.59 -9.24
CA VAL A 92 -8.87 -4.37 -10.03
C VAL A 92 -8.33 -2.95 -9.88
N ALA A 93 -9.21 -1.94 -9.83
CA ALA A 93 -8.78 -0.55 -9.66
C ALA A 93 -8.03 -0.33 -8.34
N ASP A 94 -8.46 -0.96 -7.25
CA ASP A 94 -7.78 -0.84 -5.96
C ASP A 94 -6.38 -1.49 -5.98
N TRP A 95 -6.21 -2.60 -6.70
CA TRP A 95 -4.88 -3.20 -6.92
C TRP A 95 -3.97 -2.30 -7.75
N LEU A 96 -4.48 -1.71 -8.84
CA LEU A 96 -3.72 -0.76 -9.65
C LEU A 96 -3.32 0.47 -8.84
N LYS A 97 -4.24 1.01 -8.04
CA LYS A 97 -3.95 2.12 -7.12
C LYS A 97 -2.88 1.74 -6.08
N ARG A 98 -2.89 0.50 -5.57
CA ARG A 98 -1.84 -0.01 -4.67
C ARG A 98 -0.47 0.07 -5.33
N VAL A 99 -0.36 -0.40 -6.57
CA VAL A 99 0.89 -0.36 -7.35
C VAL A 99 1.36 1.08 -7.56
N GLU A 100 0.46 2.02 -7.80
CA GLU A 100 0.81 3.44 -7.93
C GLU A 100 1.34 4.02 -6.63
N LEU A 101 0.70 3.70 -5.49
CA LEU A 101 1.15 4.14 -4.16
C LEU A 101 2.52 3.55 -3.79
N LEU A 102 2.84 2.34 -4.27
CA LEU A 102 4.11 1.67 -4.02
C LEU A 102 5.27 2.14 -4.93
N LYS A 103 5.01 3.04 -5.89
CA LYS A 103 6.07 3.62 -6.75
C LYS A 103 7.22 4.20 -5.95
N SER A 104 6.94 4.86 -4.82
CA SER A 104 7.95 5.45 -3.96
C SER A 104 8.81 4.43 -3.20
N GLN A 105 8.31 3.20 -3.02
CA GLN A 105 9.02 2.11 -2.32
C GLN A 105 9.88 1.27 -3.29
N GLY A 106 9.66 1.43 -4.60
CA GLY A 106 10.45 0.82 -5.66
C GLY A 106 9.75 -0.38 -6.33
N ALA A 107 10.34 -0.81 -7.45
CA ALA A 107 9.73 -1.80 -8.35
C ALA A 107 9.48 -3.17 -7.72
N ARG A 108 10.29 -3.58 -6.73
CA ARG A 108 10.12 -4.86 -6.05
C ARG A 108 8.76 -4.96 -5.34
N GLU A 109 8.36 -3.91 -4.63
CA GLU A 109 7.07 -3.88 -3.93
C GLU A 109 5.90 -3.78 -4.91
N GLN A 110 6.09 -3.07 -6.03
CA GLN A 110 5.11 -3.00 -7.10
C GLN A 110 4.88 -4.37 -7.76
N ILE A 111 5.95 -5.12 -8.04
CA ILE A 111 5.88 -6.49 -8.56
C ILE A 111 5.15 -7.38 -7.57
N ALA A 112 5.46 -7.30 -6.28
CA ALA A 112 4.77 -8.06 -5.23
C ALA A 112 3.26 -7.76 -5.22
N ALA A 113 2.87 -6.49 -5.29
CA ALA A 113 1.46 -6.09 -5.33
C ALA A 113 0.73 -6.57 -6.60
N PHE A 114 1.40 -6.54 -7.76
CA PHE A 114 0.83 -7.12 -8.98
C PHE A 114 0.64 -8.62 -8.88
N MET A 115 1.63 -9.36 -8.39
CA MET A 115 1.53 -10.81 -8.19
C MET A 115 0.42 -11.16 -7.22
N GLU A 116 0.33 -10.46 -6.08
CA GLU A 116 -0.72 -10.64 -5.10
C GLU A 116 -2.10 -10.36 -5.72
N GLY A 117 -2.24 -9.28 -6.48
CA GLY A 117 -3.47 -8.93 -7.19
C GLY A 117 -3.88 -9.98 -8.22
N ILE A 118 -2.94 -10.47 -9.03
CA ILE A 118 -3.19 -11.53 -10.01
C ILE A 118 -3.65 -12.83 -9.34
N THR A 119 -3.06 -13.19 -8.19
CA THR A 119 -3.47 -14.39 -7.45
C THR A 119 -4.78 -14.23 -6.69
N SER A 120 -5.14 -13.01 -6.30
CA SER A 120 -6.34 -12.71 -5.49
C SER A 120 -7.58 -12.42 -6.33
N VAL A 121 -7.42 -11.86 -7.52
CA VAL A 121 -8.53 -11.49 -8.40
C VAL A 121 -9.01 -12.73 -9.18
N ASP A 122 -10.26 -13.12 -8.94
CA ASP A 122 -10.96 -14.08 -9.78
C ASP A 122 -11.52 -13.35 -11.01
N PRO A 123 -11.10 -13.68 -12.25
CA PRO A 123 -11.56 -13.00 -13.45
C PRO A 123 -13.09 -12.98 -13.62
N ALA A 124 -13.82 -13.95 -13.07
CA ALA A 124 -15.27 -14.01 -13.13
C ALA A 124 -15.97 -13.09 -12.12
N LYS A 125 -15.28 -12.68 -11.05
CA LYS A 125 -15.78 -11.79 -9.99
C LYS A 125 -15.14 -10.42 -10.02
N ALA A 126 -14.31 -10.16 -11.02
CA ALA A 126 -13.56 -8.93 -11.13
C ALA A 126 -14.51 -7.74 -11.18
N THR A 127 -14.23 -6.75 -10.35
CA THR A 127 -15.02 -5.52 -10.26
C THR A 127 -14.13 -4.31 -10.51
N ALA A 128 -14.75 -3.25 -11.04
CA ALA A 128 -14.12 -1.95 -11.28
C ALA A 128 -12.76 -2.04 -12.00
N GLY A 129 -12.76 -2.62 -13.20
CA GLY A 129 -11.57 -2.68 -14.05
C GLY A 129 -11.48 -4.00 -14.81
N ARG A 130 -10.45 -4.11 -15.64
CA ARG A 130 -10.18 -5.29 -16.47
C ARG A 130 -9.08 -6.14 -15.82
N PRO A 131 -9.29 -7.43 -15.54
CA PRO A 131 -8.25 -8.31 -15.00
C PRO A 131 -6.97 -8.32 -15.84
N SER A 132 -7.12 -8.18 -17.16
CA SER A 132 -5.98 -8.04 -18.08
C SER A 132 -5.05 -6.89 -17.72
N SER A 133 -5.55 -5.78 -17.17
CA SER A 133 -4.75 -4.62 -16.77
C SER A 133 -3.67 -4.94 -15.74
N LEU A 134 -3.90 -5.93 -14.85
CA LEU A 134 -2.89 -6.36 -13.88
C LEU A 134 -1.73 -7.09 -14.57
N TRP A 135 -2.05 -7.94 -15.54
CA TRP A 135 -1.08 -8.68 -16.33
C TRP A 135 -0.26 -7.76 -17.24
N THR A 136 -0.92 -6.88 -17.98
CA THR A 136 -0.24 -5.91 -18.85
C THR A 136 0.59 -4.92 -18.04
N GLY A 137 0.08 -4.48 -16.88
CA GLY A 137 0.81 -3.61 -15.96
C GLY A 137 2.09 -4.26 -15.42
N LEU A 138 2.01 -5.53 -15.02
CA LEU A 138 3.18 -6.30 -14.58
C LEU A 138 4.19 -6.51 -15.72
N SER A 139 3.72 -6.82 -16.92
CA SER A 139 4.59 -6.96 -18.10
C SER A 139 5.36 -5.68 -18.40
N ARG A 140 4.68 -4.53 -18.41
CA ARG A 140 5.31 -3.21 -18.61
C ARG A 140 6.33 -2.90 -17.53
N LEU A 141 6.05 -3.26 -16.28
CA LEU A 141 7.00 -3.06 -15.19
C LEU A 141 8.27 -3.89 -15.40
N TYR A 142 8.17 -5.14 -15.89
CA TYR A 142 9.34 -5.94 -16.26
C TYR A 142 10.08 -5.36 -17.47
N GLU A 143 9.36 -4.85 -18.47
CA GLU A 143 9.94 -4.20 -19.65
C GLU A 143 10.76 -2.95 -19.28
N GLU A 144 10.22 -2.08 -18.41
CA GLU A 144 10.90 -0.88 -17.91
C GLU A 144 12.22 -1.20 -17.18
N HIS A 145 12.33 -2.40 -16.59
CA HIS A 145 13.53 -2.87 -15.88
C HIS A 145 14.43 -3.75 -16.77
N GLY A 146 14.14 -3.87 -18.06
CA GLY A 146 14.93 -4.66 -19.02
C GLY A 146 14.79 -6.18 -18.87
N GLN A 147 13.80 -6.65 -18.11
CA GLN A 147 13.55 -8.08 -17.84
C GLN A 147 12.54 -8.67 -18.85
N LEU A 148 12.89 -8.61 -20.14
CA LEU A 148 11.99 -9.05 -21.22
C LEU A 148 11.62 -10.55 -21.15
N ASN A 149 12.52 -11.39 -20.66
CA ASN A 149 12.24 -12.82 -20.51
C ASN A 149 11.14 -13.06 -19.46
N ASP A 150 11.17 -12.33 -18.34
CA ASP A 150 10.15 -12.45 -17.30
C ASP A 150 8.81 -11.87 -17.79
N ALA A 151 8.85 -10.76 -18.54
CA ALA A 151 7.67 -10.19 -19.20
C ALA A 151 6.98 -11.21 -20.13
N ARG A 152 7.73 -11.93 -20.97
CA ARG A 152 7.20 -13.00 -21.83
C ARG A 152 6.55 -14.11 -21.02
N VAL A 153 7.18 -14.57 -19.93
CA VAL A 153 6.62 -15.62 -19.06
C VAL A 153 5.31 -15.16 -18.41
N VAL A 154 5.22 -13.88 -18.01
CA VAL A 154 3.99 -13.29 -17.45
C VAL A 154 2.89 -13.26 -18.49
N LEU A 155 3.17 -12.79 -19.71
CA LEU A 155 2.19 -12.72 -20.80
C LEU A 155 1.76 -14.12 -21.25
N GLU A 156 2.68 -15.08 -21.37
CA GLU A 156 2.36 -16.47 -21.67
C GLU A 156 1.39 -17.05 -20.64
N LYS A 157 1.66 -16.84 -19.34
CA LYS A 157 0.75 -17.26 -18.27
C LYS A 157 -0.61 -16.56 -18.38
N ALA A 158 -0.64 -15.28 -18.71
CA ALA A 158 -1.87 -14.51 -18.88
C ALA A 158 -2.76 -15.11 -19.98
N THR A 159 -2.18 -15.63 -21.08
CA THR A 159 -2.96 -16.28 -22.15
C THR A 159 -3.65 -17.57 -21.72
N GLY A 160 -3.15 -18.24 -20.68
CA GLY A 160 -3.77 -19.42 -20.08
C GLY A 160 -4.89 -19.12 -19.09
N VAL A 161 -5.13 -17.85 -18.76
CA VAL A 161 -6.19 -17.44 -17.83
C VAL A 161 -7.54 -17.46 -18.52
N ALA A 162 -8.53 -18.10 -17.90
CA ALA A 162 -9.91 -18.10 -18.36
C ALA A 162 -10.60 -16.76 -18.04
N PHE A 163 -10.30 -15.73 -18.84
CA PHE A 163 -11.00 -14.45 -18.75
C PHE A 163 -12.47 -14.60 -19.16
N MET A 164 -13.36 -13.84 -18.50
CA MET A 164 -14.78 -13.82 -18.84
C MET A 164 -15.05 -13.09 -20.16
N HIS A 165 -14.28 -12.04 -20.45
CA HIS A 165 -14.43 -11.22 -21.65
C HIS A 165 -13.28 -11.45 -22.62
N VAL A 166 -13.60 -11.62 -23.90
CA VAL A 166 -12.61 -11.81 -24.97
C VAL A 166 -11.70 -10.58 -25.12
N GLU A 167 -12.19 -9.40 -24.79
CA GLU A 167 -11.42 -8.15 -24.79
C GLU A 167 -10.21 -8.19 -23.87
N ASP A 168 -10.28 -8.91 -22.74
CA ASP A 168 -9.16 -9.06 -21.81
C ASP A 168 -8.03 -9.88 -22.45
N LEU A 169 -8.38 -10.99 -23.09
CA LEU A 169 -7.40 -11.82 -23.80
C LEU A 169 -6.82 -11.06 -25.00
N ALA A 170 -7.64 -10.32 -25.73
CA ALA A 170 -7.19 -9.48 -26.83
C ALA A 170 -6.19 -8.41 -26.35
N ALA A 171 -6.46 -7.76 -25.21
CA ALA A 171 -5.54 -6.78 -24.63
C ALA A 171 -4.18 -7.38 -24.26
N VAL A 172 -4.16 -8.59 -23.71
CA VAL A 172 -2.90 -9.31 -23.40
C VAL A 172 -2.10 -9.60 -24.68
N TRP A 173 -2.75 -10.10 -25.74
CA TRP A 173 -2.08 -10.37 -27.01
C TRP A 173 -1.58 -9.09 -27.70
N CYS A 174 -2.37 -8.01 -27.67
CA CYS A 174 -1.94 -6.72 -28.20
C CYS A 174 -0.71 -6.20 -27.46
N GLU A 175 -0.70 -6.25 -26.13
CA GLU A 175 0.47 -5.83 -25.34
C GLU A 175 1.69 -6.69 -25.66
N TRP A 176 1.52 -8.00 -25.82
CA TRP A 176 2.62 -8.89 -26.20
C TRP A 176 3.17 -8.52 -27.58
N ALA A 177 2.30 -8.34 -28.58
CA ALA A 177 2.73 -7.93 -29.92
C ALA A 177 3.47 -6.58 -29.89
N GLU A 178 2.96 -5.61 -29.12
CA GLU A 178 3.62 -4.31 -28.94
C GLU A 178 5.00 -4.44 -28.27
N MET A 179 5.13 -5.26 -27.23
CA MET A 179 6.40 -5.49 -26.53
C MET A 179 7.45 -6.13 -27.46
N GLU A 180 7.08 -7.06 -28.34
CA GLU A 180 8.02 -7.66 -29.30
C GLU A 180 8.41 -6.72 -30.45
N MET A 181 7.63 -5.66 -30.69
CA MET A 181 7.91 -4.66 -31.72
C MET A 181 8.77 -3.48 -31.22
N ARG A 182 8.89 -3.29 -29.91
CA ARG A 182 9.70 -2.22 -29.30
C ARG A 182 11.17 -2.62 -29.20
#